data_AF-A0A1G0B2Z5-F1
#
_entry.id   AF-A0A1G0B2Z5-F1
#
_cell.length_a   1.000
_cell.length_b   1.000
_cell.length_c   1.000
_cell.angle_alpha   90.00
_cell.angle_beta   90.00
_cell.angle_gamma   90.00
#
_symmetry.space_group_name_H-M   'P 1'
#
loop_
_entity.id
_entity.type
_entity.pdbx_description
1 polymer ?
#
loop_
_entity_poly.entity_id
_entity_poly.type
_entity_poly.pdbx_seq_one_letter_code
_entity_poly.pdbx_strand_id
1 'polypeptide(L)' 'MRKKSVGRPREVKMSQEEMKSLLGVAKATFSDWKKRDNPKHNLYLFLRAFEFNEVKSVVEAEAAKER' A
#
# COMPACT_ATOMS: atom_id res chain seq x y z
N MET A 1 12.92 -25.24 -22.51
CA MET A 1 11.78 -24.35 -22.18
C MET A 1 11.88 -23.93 -20.71
N ARG A 2 12.15 -22.65 -20.39
CA ARG A 2 12.12 -22.15 -19.00
C ARG A 2 10.66 -21.96 -18.58
N LYS A 3 10.23 -22.68 -17.53
CA LYS A 3 8.92 -22.48 -16.92
C LYS A 3 8.84 -21.04 -16.40
N LYS A 4 7.87 -20.25 -16.89
CA LYS A 4 7.54 -18.95 -16.30
C LYS A 4 7.06 -19.21 -14.89
N SER A 5 7.83 -18.80 -13.89
CA SER A 5 7.39 -18.78 -12.50
C SER A 5 6.23 -17.80 -12.41
N VAL A 6 5.00 -18.32 -12.40
CA VAL A 6 3.82 -17.55 -12.04
C VAL A 6 3.98 -17.23 -10.56
N GLY A 7 4.48 -16.03 -10.25
CA GLY A 7 4.53 -15.55 -8.88
C GLY A 7 3.12 -15.67 -8.30
N ARG A 8 3.01 -16.27 -7.11
CA ARG A 8 1.72 -16.39 -6.42
C ARG A 8 1.03 -15.02 -6.40
N PRO A 9 -0.30 -14.95 -6.54
CA PRO A 9 -1.01 -13.71 -6.23
C PRO A 9 -0.55 -13.26 -4.84
N ARG A 10 0.03 -12.06 -4.72
CA ARG A 10 0.31 -11.51 -3.38
C ARG A 10 -1.05 -11.38 -2.69
N GLU A 11 -1.25 -12.16 -1.63
CA GLU A 11 -2.43 -12.01 -0.79
C GLU A 11 -2.52 -10.56 -0.35
N VAL A 12 -3.71 -10.00 -0.52
CA VAL A 12 -3.97 -8.62 -0.13
C VAL A 12 -4.17 -8.62 1.37
N LYS A 13 -3.21 -8.05 2.09
CA LYS A 13 -3.22 -8.00 3.56
C LYS A 13 -3.91 -6.78 4.13
N MET A 14 -4.15 -5.77 3.29
CA MET A 14 -4.79 -4.51 3.67
C MET A 14 -5.80 -4.09 2.62
N SER A 15 -6.97 -3.63 3.06
CA SER A 15 -8.03 -3.13 2.20
C SER A 15 -7.74 -1.69 1.72
N GLN A 16 -8.37 -1.29 0.62
CA GLN A 16 -8.25 0.09 0.12
C GLN A 16 -8.79 1.11 1.14
N GLU A 17 -9.78 0.75 1.96
CA GLU A 17 -10.34 1.57 3.04
C GLU A 17 -9.29 1.90 4.08
N GLU A 18 -8.60 0.88 4.56
CA GLU A 18 -7.52 0.96 5.55
C GLU A 18 -6.33 1.79 5.04
N MET A 19 -5.89 1.56 3.81
CA MET A 19 -4.79 2.34 3.22
C MET A 19 -5.10 3.83 3.10
N LYS A 20 -6.33 4.19 2.69
CA LYS A 20 -6.75 5.60 2.64
C LYS A 20 -6.75 6.23 4.02
N SER A 21 -7.24 5.50 5.02
CA SER A 21 -7.32 5.94 6.40
C SER A 21 -5.92 6.23 6.97
N LEU A 22 -4.97 5.33 6.73
CA LEU A 22 -3.56 5.49 7.12
C LEU A 22 -2.92 6.76 6.57
N LEU A 23 -3.19 7.06 5.30
CA LEU A 23 -2.52 8.16 4.60
C LEU A 23 -3.31 9.47 4.62
N GLY A 24 -4.54 9.47 5.12
CA GLY A 24 -5.43 10.64 5.06
C GLY A 24 -5.76 11.08 3.63
N VAL A 25 -5.78 10.16 2.65
CA VAL A 25 -5.96 10.49 1.23
C VAL A 25 -7.39 10.24 0.77
N ALA A 26 -7.94 11.17 -0.02
CA ALA A 26 -9.27 11.04 -0.62
C ALA A 26 -9.39 9.79 -1.52
N LYS A 27 -10.58 9.17 -1.54
CA LYS A 27 -10.84 7.92 -2.29
C LYS A 27 -10.52 8.03 -3.78
N ALA A 28 -10.89 9.16 -4.42
CA ALA A 28 -10.62 9.39 -5.84
C ALA A 28 -9.11 9.42 -6.12
N THR A 29 -8.36 10.18 -5.33
CA THR A 29 -6.90 10.27 -5.41
C THR A 29 -6.24 8.91 -5.21
N PHE A 30 -6.64 8.16 -4.18
CA PHE A 30 -6.05 6.85 -3.90
C PHE A 30 -6.40 5.80 -4.98
N SER A 31 -7.60 5.87 -5.56
CA SER A 31 -7.98 4.97 -6.64
C SER A 31 -7.13 5.16 -7.89
N ASP A 32 -6.63 6.38 -8.14
CA ASP A 32 -5.75 6.67 -9.26
C ASP A 32 -4.37 6.01 -9.12
N TRP A 33 -3.93 5.71 -7.89
CA TRP A 33 -2.64 5.05 -7.64
C TRP A 33 -2.62 3.59 -8.11
N LYS A 34 -3.79 3.00 -8.40
CA LYS A 34 -3.86 1.65 -8.99
C LYS A 34 -3.29 1.60 -10.41
N LYS A 35 -3.24 2.74 -11.12
CA LYS A 35 -2.74 2.81 -12.49
C LYS A 35 -1.21 2.72 -12.49
N ARG A 36 -0.64 1.98 -13.46
CA ARG A 36 0.81 1.70 -13.52
C ARG A 36 1.66 2.92 -13.86
N ASP A 37 1.07 3.90 -14.55
CA ASP A 37 1.68 5.18 -14.92
C ASP A 37 1.60 6.22 -13.79
N ASN A 38 0.83 5.95 -12.74
CA ASN A 38 0.79 6.83 -11.58
C ASN A 38 2.12 6.71 -10.80
N PRO A 39 2.79 7.82 -10.46
CA PRO A 39 4.07 7.79 -9.74
C PRO A 39 3.96 7.12 -8.36
N LYS A 40 2.76 7.04 -7.78
CA LYS A 40 2.48 6.41 -6.48
C LYS A 40 2.06 4.94 -6.61
N HIS A 41 2.13 4.34 -7.80
CA HIS A 41 1.74 2.94 -8.02
C HIS A 41 2.51 1.95 -7.14
N ASN A 42 3.82 2.16 -7.00
CA ASN A 42 4.66 1.27 -6.19
C ASN A 42 4.31 1.36 -4.70
N LEU A 43 3.92 2.53 -4.20
CA LEU A 43 3.44 2.70 -2.83
C LEU A 43 2.11 1.93 -2.62
N TYR A 44 1.19 1.99 -3.58
CA TYR A 44 -0.04 1.19 -3.54
C TYR A 44 0.24 -0.32 -3.49
N LEU A 45 1.17 -0.82 -4.31
CA LEU A 45 1.57 -2.23 -4.28
C LEU A 45 2.25 -2.63 -2.98
N PHE A 46 3.05 -1.73 -2.41
CA PHE A 46 3.73 -1.95 -1.14
C PHE A 46 2.72 -2.09 0.00
N LEU A 47 1.80 -1.13 0.15
CA LEU A 47 0.80 -1.15 1.23
C LEU A 47 -0.10 -2.38 1.21
N ARG A 48 -0.40 -2.91 0.01
CA ARG A 48 -1.18 -4.15 -0.14
C ARG A 48 -0.49 -5.40 0.42
N ALA A 49 0.83 -5.36 0.60
CA ALA A 49 1.62 -6.50 1.03
C ALA A 49 1.79 -6.60 2.55
N PHE A 50 1.38 -5.58 3.32
CA PHE A 50 1.51 -5.51 4.78
C PHE A 50 0.15 -5.48 5.46
N GLU A 51 0.12 -5.87 6.73
CA GLU A 51 -1.07 -5.72 7.57
C GLU A 51 -1.23 -4.26 8.03
N PHE A 52 -2.48 -3.85 8.29
CA PHE A 52 -2.79 -2.49 8.70
C PHE A 52 -2.01 -2.06 9.94
N ASN A 53 -1.94 -2.92 10.96
CA ASN A 53 -1.27 -2.62 12.22
C ASN A 53 0.25 -2.46 12.07
N GLU A 54 0.87 -3.24 11.18
CA GLU A 54 2.31 -3.13 10.90
C GLU A 54 2.63 -1.74 10.35
N VAL A 55 1.89 -1.30 9.34
CA VAL A 55 2.12 0.01 8.71
C VAL A 55 1.73 1.15 9.66
N LYS A 56 0.61 1.02 10.39
CA LYS A 56 0.16 2.02 11.36
C LYS A 56 1.22 2.33 12.40
N SER A 57 1.82 1.29 12.99
CA SER A 57 2.87 1.45 14.01
C SER A 57 4.08 2.25 13.50
N VAL A 58 4.49 2.04 12.24
CA VAL A 58 5.59 2.77 11.62
C VAL A 58 5.21 4.23 11.37
N VAL A 59 4.02 4.49 10.83
CA VAL A 59 3.54 5.87 10.57
C VAL A 59 3.46 6.68 11.87
N GLU A 60 2.92 6.09 12.94
CA GLU A 60 2.84 6.74 14.26
C GLU A 60 4.23 6.97 14.87
N ALA A 61 5.16 6.02 14.73
CA ALA A 61 6.52 6.16 15.24
C ALA A 61 7.31 7.27 14.51
N GLU A 62 7.17 7.38 13.18
CA GLU A 62 7.81 8.47 12.43
C GLU A 62 7.18 9.83 12.73
N ALA A 63 5.85 9.92 12.81
CA ALA A 63 5.16 11.16 13.17
C ALA A 63 5.51 11.67 14.57
N ALA A 64 5.87 10.76 15.49
CA ALA A 64 6.33 11.12 16.84
C ALA A 64 7.77 11.66 16.86
N LYS A 65 8.63 11.32 15.90
CA LYS A 65 10.01 11.84 15.81
C LYS A 65 10.09 13.27 15.30
N GLU A 66 9.07 13.72 14.56
CA GLU A 66 8.98 15.07 14.02
C GLU A 66 8.40 16.10 15.03
N ARG A 67 8.12 15.66 16.27
CA ARG A 67 7.65 16.50 17.38
C ARG A 67 8.75 16.69 18.42
#